data_AF-A0A349EH04-F1
#
_entry.id   AF-A0A349EH04-F1
#
_cell.length_a   1.000
_cell.length_b   1.000
_cell.length_c   1.000
_cell.angle_alpha   90.00
_cell.angle_beta   90.00
_cell.angle_gamma   90.00
#
_symmetry.space_group_name_H-M   'P 1'
#
loop_
_entity.id
_entity.type
_entity.pdbx_description
1 polymer ?
#
loop_
_entity_poly.entity_id
_entity_poly.type
_entity_poly.pdbx_seq_one_letter_code
_entity_poly.pdbx_strand_id
1 'polypeptide(L)' 'MDPVRDTVMIENTPIDYLDFASPVSGLGSKIGFDATNKWPGETTREWGRPIAMSSEVKQRVDTLWAQLGL' A
#
# COMPACT_ATOMS: atom_id res chain seq x y z
N MET A 1 -2.84 8.85 1.80
CA MET A 1 -1.62 8.97 2.62
C MET A 1 -1.21 10.44 2.66
N ASP A 2 -0.94 10.97 3.84
CA ASP A 2 -0.22 12.23 4.06
C ASP A 2 1.26 11.91 4.36
N PRO A 3 2.25 12.48 3.63
CA PRO A 3 3.64 12.05 3.73
C PRO A 3 4.26 12.18 5.13
N VAL A 4 3.95 13.24 5.88
CA VAL A 4 4.58 13.48 7.19
C VAL A 4 3.91 12.65 8.26
N ARG A 5 2.57 12.57 8.25
CA ARG A 5 1.81 11.83 9.27
C ARG A 5 1.92 10.31 9.10
N ASP A 6 1.92 9.82 7.87
CA ASP A 6 1.73 8.39 7.57
C ASP A 6 3.02 7.65 7.20
N THR A 7 4.19 8.28 7.39
CA THR A 7 5.50 7.66 7.16
C THR A 7 6.18 7.40 8.50
N VAL A 8 6.60 6.16 8.71
CA VAL A 8 7.42 5.77 9.86
C VAL A 8 8.82 5.43 9.38
N MET A 9 9.83 6.08 9.93
CA MET A 9 11.23 5.76 9.67
C MET A 9 11.90 5.26 10.94
N ILE A 10 12.60 4.14 10.84
CA ILE A 10 13.40 3.58 11.93
C ILE A 10 14.83 3.39 11.41
N GLU A 11 15.77 4.03 12.08
CA GLU A 11 17.20 3.92 11.78
C GLU A 11 17.85 2.76 12.53
N ASN A 12 19.08 2.40 12.16
CA ASN A 12 19.90 1.39 12.84
C ASN A 12 19.23 0.02 12.96
N THR A 13 18.61 -0.43 11.88
CA THR A 13 17.96 -1.75 11.78
C THR A 13 18.82 -2.73 10.97
N PRO A 14 18.74 -4.05 11.23
CA PRO A 14 19.47 -5.06 10.45
C PRO A 14 19.06 -5.03 8.96
N ILE A 15 20.02 -4.97 8.06
CA ILE A 15 19.86 -4.99 6.59
C ILE A 15 20.79 -6.08 6.02
N ASP A 16 20.53 -6.53 4.79
CA ASP A 16 21.43 -7.45 4.08
C ASP A 16 22.84 -6.84 3.95
N TYR A 17 23.88 -7.63 4.23
CA TYR A 17 25.26 -7.18 4.09
C TYR A 17 25.63 -6.88 2.63
N LEU A 18 24.89 -7.46 1.67
CA LEU A 18 25.05 -7.23 0.23
C LEU A 18 24.40 -5.93 -0.25
N ASP A 19 23.59 -5.27 0.58
CA ASP A 19 22.95 -4.00 0.22
C ASP A 19 23.95 -2.84 0.35
N PHE A 20 24.58 -2.50 -0.77
CA PHE A 20 25.54 -1.39 -0.86
C PHE A 20 24.91 0.00 -0.69
N ALA A 21 23.58 0.11 -0.72
CA ALA A 21 22.90 1.38 -0.44
C ALA A 21 22.76 1.64 1.06
N SER A 22 23.02 0.63 1.91
CA SER A 22 23.09 0.81 3.35
C SER A 22 24.32 1.63 3.75
N PRO A 23 24.22 2.53 4.76
CA PRO A 23 25.33 3.36 5.18
C PRO A 23 26.48 2.54 5.82
N VAL A 24 26.16 1.39 6.41
CA VAL A 24 27.10 0.46 7.03
C VAL A 24 26.68 -0.96 6.68
N SER A 25 27.62 -1.83 6.31
CA SER A 25 27.29 -3.23 5.97
C SER A 25 26.55 -3.92 7.12
N GLY A 26 25.38 -4.47 6.82
CA GLY A 26 24.51 -5.13 7.81
C GLY A 26 23.60 -4.17 8.61
N LEU A 27 23.71 -2.85 8.44
CA LEU A 27 22.99 -1.85 9.24
C LEU A 27 22.49 -0.68 8.37
N GLY A 28 21.18 -0.46 8.38
CA GLY A 28 20.56 0.65 7.66
C GLY A 28 19.24 1.09 8.27
N SER A 29 18.40 1.76 7.49
CA SER A 29 17.07 2.18 7.92
C SER A 29 15.96 1.35 7.27
N LYS A 30 14.77 1.40 7.86
CA LYS A 30 13.53 0.94 7.23
C LYS A 30 12.52 2.06 7.22
N ILE A 31 11.69 2.05 6.19
CA ILE A 31 10.60 2.98 6.02
C ILE A 31 9.30 2.19 5.88
N GLY A 32 8.30 2.56 6.67
CA GLY A 32 6.93 2.08 6.59
C GLY A 32 6.04 3.17 6.04
N PHE A 33 5.28 2.87 5.00
CA PHE A 33 4.28 3.76 4.43
C PHE A 33 2.88 3.24 4.77
N ASP A 34 2.16 3.94 5.64
CA ASP A 34 0.76 3.59 5.91
C ASP A 34 -0.18 4.21 4.86
N ALA A 35 -0.37 3.48 3.77
CA ALA A 35 -1.28 3.86 2.69
C ALA A 35 -2.74 3.41 2.91
N THR A 36 -3.11 2.92 4.09
CA THR A 36 -4.48 2.49 4.39
C THR A 36 -5.45 3.67 4.46
N ASN A 37 -6.76 3.37 4.35
CA ASN A 37 -7.81 4.35 4.63
C ASN A 37 -7.77 4.76 6.09
N LYS A 38 -7.82 6.07 6.36
CA LYS A 38 -7.66 6.60 7.71
C LYS A 38 -8.98 6.63 8.46
N TRP A 39 -8.97 6.15 9.69
CA TRP A 39 -10.14 6.08 10.56
C TRP A 39 -10.37 7.40 11.33
N PRO A 40 -11.56 7.57 11.94
CA PRO A 40 -11.77 8.65 12.90
C PRO A 40 -10.71 8.61 14.01
N GLY A 41 -10.08 9.75 14.27
CA GLY A 41 -8.95 9.87 15.21
C GLY A 41 -7.59 9.97 14.52
N GLU A 42 -7.42 9.35 13.35
CA GLU A 42 -6.22 9.51 12.50
C GLU A 42 -6.37 10.70 11.55
N THR A 43 -7.62 11.09 11.26
CA THR A 43 -7.95 12.28 10.50
C THR A 43 -9.27 12.90 10.99
N THR A 44 -9.42 14.20 10.80
CA THR A 44 -10.67 14.96 11.02
C THR A 44 -11.45 15.17 9.73
N ARG A 45 -10.92 14.71 8.59
CA ARG A 45 -11.53 14.88 7.26
C ARG A 45 -12.49 13.73 6.97
N GLU A 46 -13.53 14.00 6.18
CA GLU A 46 -14.30 12.92 5.57
C GLU A 46 -13.39 12.13 4.62
N TRP A 47 -13.39 10.80 4.77
CA TRP A 47 -12.62 9.92 3.91
C TRP A 47 -13.40 9.54 2.65
N GLY A 48 -12.69 9.44 1.53
CA GLY A 48 -13.29 9.07 0.25
C GLY A 48 -13.91 7.67 0.28
N ARG A 49 -15.02 7.49 -0.45
CA ARG A 49 -15.64 6.18 -0.65
C ARG A 49 -15.04 5.52 -1.89
N PRO A 50 -14.42 4.33 -1.78
CA PRO A 50 -13.87 3.66 -2.93
C PRO A 50 -14.98 3.26 -3.91
N ILE A 51 -14.68 3.33 -5.20
CA ILE A 51 -15.56 2.79 -6.24
C ILE A 51 -15.45 1.26 -6.17
N ALA A 52 -16.60 0.58 -6.11
CA ALA A 52 -16.69 -0.87 -6.18
C ALA A 52 -17.49 -1.29 -7.41
N MET A 53 -17.04 -2.35 -8.08
CA MET A 53 -17.80 -2.96 -9.18
C MET A 53 -19.01 -3.72 -8.61
N SER A 54 -20.16 -3.63 -9.29
CA SER A 54 -21.32 -4.48 -8.97
C SER A 54 -20.95 -5.95 -9.13
N SER A 55 -21.33 -6.76 -8.15
CA SER A 55 -21.04 -8.20 -8.15
C SER A 55 -21.70 -8.92 -9.32
N GLU A 56 -22.90 -8.49 -9.68
CA GLU A 56 -23.70 -9.01 -10.78
C GLU A 56 -23.04 -8.71 -12.13
N VAL A 57 -22.56 -7.47 -12.31
CA VAL A 57 -21.82 -7.08 -13.52
C VAL A 57 -20.53 -7.87 -13.64
N LYS A 58 -19.76 -7.97 -12.55
CA LYS A 58 -18.50 -8.73 -12.54
C LYS A 58 -18.73 -10.19 -12.95
N GLN A 59 -19.69 -10.87 -12.32
CA GLN A 59 -19.98 -12.27 -12.59
C GLN A 59 -20.45 -12.50 -14.04
N ARG A 60 -21.25 -11.58 -14.58
CA ARG A 60 -21.68 -11.63 -15.97
C ARG A 60 -20.48 -11.53 -16.92
N VAL A 61 -19.58 -10.58 -16.68
CA VAL A 61 -18.38 -10.39 -17.52
C VAL A 61 -17.45 -11.59 -17.41
N ASP A 62 -17.21 -12.11 -16.20
CA ASP A 62 -16.37 -13.30 -15.97
C ASP A 62 -16.87 -14.51 -16.77
N THR A 63 -18.20 -14.70 -16.88
CA THR A 63 -18.81 -15.78 -17.68
C THR A 63 -18.61 -15.58 -19.18
N LEU A 64 -18.71 -14.33 -19.64
CA LEU A 64 -18.55 -13.99 -21.06
C LEU A 64 -17.09 -14.01 -21.50
N TRP A 65 -16.14 -13.78 -20.59
CA TRP A 65 -14.73 -13.58 -20.90
C TRP A 65 -14.14 -14.70 -21.78
N ALA A 66 -14.42 -15.96 -21.44
CA ALA A 66 -13.94 -17.13 -22.21
C ALA A 66 -14.50 -17.21 -23.64
N GLN A 67 -15.64 -16.57 -23.92
CA GLN A 67 -16.29 -16.57 -25.24
C GLN A 67 -15.81 -15.42 -26.12
N LEU A 68 -15.20 -14.39 -25.54
CA LEU A 68 -14.77 -13.19 -26.26
C LEU A 68 -13.45 -13.35 -27.02
N GLY A 69 -12.72 -14.44 -26.78
CA GLY A 69 -11.44 -14.71 -27.44
C GLY A 69 -10.33 -13.71 -27.07
N LEU A 70 -10.43 -13.13 -25.86
CA LEU A 70 -9.47 -12.19 -25.27
C LEU A 70 -8.73 -12.81 -24.08
#